data_AF-A0A968Z4G9-F1
#
_entry.id   AF-A0A968Z4G9-F1
#
_cell.length_a   1.000
_cell.length_b   1.000
_cell.length_c   1.000
_cell.angle_alpha   90.00
_cell.angle_beta   90.00
_cell.angle_gamma   90.00
#
_symmetry.space_group_name_H-M   'P 1'
#
loop_
_entity.id
_entity.type
_entity.pdbx_description
1 polymer ?
#
loop_
_entity_poly.entity_id
_entity_poly.type
_entity_poly.pdbx_seq_one_letter_code
_entity_poly.pdbx_strand_id
1 'polypeptide(L)' 'MPIADFSKMLPDDFAVVREYLKRRSLMHSEAREETSRRLARQVKAVLSIAQLPFDMAPDLFLESVYLAYQKDAH' A
#
# COMPACT_ATOMS: atom_id res chain seq x y z
N MET A 1 1.79 -4.52 19.30
CA MET A 1 1.75 -4.73 17.84
C MET A 1 2.63 -3.66 17.22
N PRO A 2 3.56 -3.95 16.29
CA PRO A 2 4.29 -2.88 15.64
C PRO A 2 3.27 -2.09 14.81
N ILE A 3 2.95 -0.91 15.30
CA ILE A 3 2.12 0.07 14.61
C ILE A 3 2.99 0.49 13.43
N ALA A 4 2.54 0.25 12.20
CA ALA A 4 3.25 0.77 11.05
C ALA A 4 3.37 2.30 11.23
N ASP A 5 4.58 2.83 11.12
CA ASP A 5 4.83 4.24 11.40
C ASP A 5 4.43 5.07 10.17
N PHE A 6 3.15 5.40 10.09
CA PHE A 6 2.57 6.13 8.96
C PHE A 6 3.07 7.57 8.87
N SER A 7 3.69 8.12 9.91
CA SER A 7 4.42 9.39 9.89
C SER A 7 5.51 9.44 8.81
N LYS A 8 6.03 8.27 8.39
CA LYS A 8 7.03 8.16 7.33
C LYS A 8 6.45 8.16 5.92
N MET A 9 5.13 7.99 5.80
CA MET A 9 4.44 7.98 4.52
C MET A 9 4.00 9.39 4.17
N LEU A 10 4.64 9.97 3.14
CA LEU A 10 4.29 11.31 2.69
C LEU A 10 2.93 11.32 1.98
N PRO A 11 2.24 12.47 1.91
CA PRO A 11 1.01 12.61 1.14
C PRO A 11 1.15 12.22 -0.33
N ASP A 12 2.34 12.44 -0.92
CA ASP A 12 2.67 12.00 -2.28
C ASP A 12 2.76 10.48 -2.41
N ASP A 13 3.45 9.79 -1.49
CA ASP A 13 3.50 8.32 -1.46
C ASP A 13 2.09 7.73 -1.30
N PHE A 14 1.27 8.35 -0.45
CA PHE A 14 -0.13 7.98 -0.29
C PHE A 14 -0.97 8.23 -1.56
N ALA A 15 -0.74 9.34 -2.26
CA ALA A 15 -1.45 9.66 -3.50
C ALA A 15 -1.20 8.59 -4.58
N VAL A 16 0.01 8.03 -4.65
CA VAL A 16 0.34 6.91 -5.55
C VAL A 16 -0.48 5.67 -5.21
N VAL A 17 -0.59 5.30 -3.92
CA VAL A 17 -1.40 4.16 -3.48
C VAL A 17 -2.88 4.36 -3.81
N ARG A 18 -3.41 5.55 -3.52
CA ARG A 18 -4.80 5.92 -3.85
C ARG A 18 -5.07 5.83 -5.34
N GLU A 19 -4.18 6.37 -6.16
CA GLU A 19 -4.33 6.37 -7.62
C GLU A 19 -4.27 4.96 -8.19
N TYR A 20 -3.38 4.11 -7.67
CA TYR A 20 -3.38 2.69 -8.00
C TYR A 20 -4.72 2.03 -7.68
N LEU A 21 -5.25 2.21 -6.46
CA LEU A 21 -6.52 1.61 -6.06
C LEU A 21 -7.70 2.07 -6.92
N LYS A 22 -7.68 3.33 -7.40
CA LYS A 22 -8.69 3.83 -8.34
C LYS A 22 -8.57 3.21 -9.73
N ARG A 23 -7.34 3.03 -10.22
CA ARG A 23 -7.07 2.54 -11.59
C ARG A 23 -7.00 1.03 -11.69
N ARG A 24 -6.88 0.29 -10.58
CA ARG A 24 -6.73 -1.18 -10.56
C ARG A 24 -7.85 -1.91 -11.31
N SER A 25 -9.06 -1.36 -11.30
CA SER A 25 -10.23 -1.93 -11.99
C SER A 25 -10.21 -1.75 -13.51
N LEU A 26 -9.37 -0.85 -14.02
CA LEU A 26 -9.19 -0.57 -15.44
C LEU A 26 -7.93 -1.25 -16.00
N MET A 27 -7.10 -1.83 -15.14
CA MET A 27 -5.86 -2.51 -15.52
C MET A 27 -6.12 -3.97 -15.92
N HIS A 28 -5.36 -4.45 -16.90
CA HIS A 28 -5.27 -5.89 -17.18
C HIS A 28 -4.66 -6.63 -15.98
N SER A 29 -5.09 -7.88 -15.76
CA SER A 29 -4.71 -8.68 -14.58
C SER A 29 -3.20 -8.79 -14.38
N GLU A 30 -2.42 -8.97 -15.45
CA GLU A 30 -0.95 -9.06 -15.38
C GLU A 30 -0.32 -7.74 -14.95
N ALA A 31 -0.71 -6.63 -15.58
CA ALA A 31 -0.24 -5.28 -15.24
C ALA A 31 -0.64 -4.89 -13.81
N ARG A 32 -1.85 -5.29 -13.37
CA ARG A 32 -2.32 -5.08 -12.00
C ARG A 32 -1.43 -5.82 -11.01
N GLU A 33 -1.12 -7.07 -11.27
CA GLU A 33 -0.31 -7.92 -10.38
C GLU A 33 1.15 -7.47 -10.29
N GLU A 34 1.73 -6.98 -11.39
CA GLU A 34 3.05 -6.37 -11.37
C GLU A 34 3.05 -5.04 -10.59
N THR A 35 2.09 -4.17 -10.89
CA THR A 35 1.98 -2.84 -10.25
C THR A 35 1.74 -2.98 -8.75
N SER A 36 0.83 -3.87 -8.34
CA SER A 36 0.51 -4.13 -6.93
C SER A 36 1.73 -4.64 -6.17
N ARG A 37 2.50 -5.59 -6.75
CA ARG A 37 3.75 -6.10 -6.16
C ARG A 37 4.82 -5.03 -6.04
N ARG A 38 4.98 -4.19 -7.06
CA ARG A 38 5.99 -3.11 -7.04
C ARG A 38 5.63 -2.06 -5.99
N LEU A 39 4.38 -1.62 -5.96
CA LEU A 39 3.89 -0.62 -5.04
C LEU A 39 3.90 -1.13 -3.60
N ALA A 40 3.47 -2.38 -3.37
CA ALA A 40 3.53 -3.00 -2.04
C ALA A 40 4.97 -3.04 -1.49
N ARG A 41 5.96 -3.36 -2.33
CA ARG A 41 7.38 -3.32 -1.92
C ARG A 41 7.85 -1.92 -1.56
N GLN A 42 7.48 -0.90 -2.33
CA GLN A 42 7.82 0.50 -2.01
C GLN A 42 7.21 0.94 -0.68
N VAL A 43 5.92 0.69 -0.49
CA VAL A 43 5.19 1.03 0.73
C VAL A 43 5.78 0.31 1.95
N LYS A 44 6.14 -0.98 1.83
CA LYS A 44 6.84 -1.70 2.90
C LYS A 44 8.18 -1.04 3.27
N ALA A 45 8.94 -0.56 2.28
CA ALA A 45 10.20 0.13 2.51
C ALA A 45 9.97 1.46 3.23
N VAL A 46 9.01 2.27 2.77
CA VAL A 46 8.63 3.56 3.39
C VAL A 46 8.22 3.36 4.85
N LEU A 47 7.31 2.42 5.09
CA LEU A 47 6.77 2.14 6.44
C LEU A 47 7.74 1.32 7.31
N SER A 48 8.92 0.95 6.80
CA SER A 48 9.90 0.10 7.50
C SER A 48 9.29 -1.19 8.06
N ILE A 49 8.30 -1.76 7.35
CA ILE A 49 7.60 -2.99 7.79
C ILE A 49 8.53 -4.17 7.50
N ALA A 50 9.25 -4.62 8.53
CA ALA A 50 10.24 -5.69 8.42
C ALA A 50 9.63 -7.00 7.89
N GLN A 51 8.43 -7.37 8.37
CA GLN A 51 7.76 -8.61 7.97
C GLN A 51 6.25 -8.40 7.92
N LEU A 52 5.63 -8.82 6.81
CA LEU A 52 4.17 -8.92 6.76
C LEU A 52 3.79 -10.21 7.48
N PRO A 53 2.90 -10.17 8.49
CA PRO A 53 2.56 -11.36 9.27
C PRO A 53 1.77 -12.42 8.48
N PHE A 54 1.38 -12.14 7.24
CA PHE A 54 0.59 -13.03 6.40
C PHE A 54 1.06 -12.98 4.94
N ASP A 55 0.87 -14.09 4.23
CA ASP A 55 0.96 -14.20 2.77
C ASP A 55 -0.23 -13.43 2.13
N MET A 56 -0.28 -12.13 2.39
CA MET A 56 -1.37 -11.26 1.98
C MET A 56 -1.15 -10.83 0.54
N ALA A 57 -2.22 -10.90 -0.27
CA ALA A 57 -2.19 -10.38 -1.62
C ALA A 57 -1.73 -8.89 -1.63
N PRO A 58 -0.86 -8.48 -2.57
CA PRO A 58 -0.32 -7.12 -2.59
C PRO A 58 -1.42 -6.05 -2.70
N ASP A 59 -2.49 -6.35 -3.44
CA ASP A 59 -3.69 -5.51 -3.53
C ASP A 59 -4.34 -5.25 -2.16
N LEU A 60 -4.48 -6.30 -1.35
CA LEU A 60 -5.13 -6.21 -0.04
C LEU A 60 -4.23 -5.50 0.99
N PHE A 61 -2.91 -5.68 0.87
CA PHE A 61 -1.95 -4.92 1.66
C PHE A 61 -2.06 -3.41 1.38
N LEU A 62 -2.10 -3.02 0.10
CA LEU A 62 -2.22 -1.63 -0.31
C LEU A 62 -3.54 -1.00 0.14
N GLU A 63 -4.64 -1.75 0.07
CA GLU A 63 -5.94 -1.30 0.59
C GLU A 63 -5.92 -1.13 2.11
N SER A 64 -5.28 -2.04 2.84
CA SER A 64 -5.12 -1.95 4.30
C SER A 64 -4.30 -0.72 4.71
N VAL A 65 -3.20 -0.46 4.00
CA VAL A 65 -2.36 0.74 4.19
C VAL A 65 -3.17 2.00 3.92
N TYR A 66 -3.97 2.01 2.85
CA TYR A 66 -4.81 3.15 2.51
C TYR A 66 -5.82 3.46 3.62
N LEU A 67 -6.53 2.45 4.12
CA LEU A 67 -7.49 2.60 5.22
C LEU A 67 -6.82 3.03 6.54
N ALA A 68 -5.64 2.48 6.84
CA ALA A 68 -4.89 2.84 8.04
C ALA A 68 -4.40 4.29 8.00
N TYR A 69 -3.84 4.72 6.87
CA TYR A 69 -3.41 6.11 6.67
C TYR A 69 -4.60 7.09 6.77
N GLN A 70 -5.76 6.74 6.20
CA GLN A 70 -6.97 7.58 6.34
C GLN A 70 -7.45 7.73 7.79
N LYS A 71 -7.25 6.71 8.63
CA LYS A 71 -7.63 6.76 10.04
C LYS A 71 -6.63 7.52 10.91
N ASP A 72 -5.35 7.52 10.52
CA ASP A 72 -4.29 8.24 11.22
C ASP A 72 -4.26 9.73 10.84
N ALA A 73 -4.64 10.06 9.60
CA ALA A 73 -4.72 11.44 9.11
C ALA A 73 -5.97 12.23 9.62
N HIS A 74 -6.59 11.79 10.72
CA HIS A 74 -7.78 12.40 11.34
C HIS A 74 -7.55 12.62 12.84
#